data_AF-A0A8T3YSG3-F1
#
_entry.id   AF-A0A8T3YSG3-F1
#
_cell.length_a   1.000
_cell.length_b   1.000
_cell.length_c   1.000
_cell.angle_alpha   90.00
_cell.angle_beta   90.00
_cell.angle_gamma   90.00
#
_symmetry.space_group_name_H-M   'P 1'
#
loop_
_entity.id
_entity.type
_entity.pdbx_description
1 polymer ?
#
loop_
_entity_poly.entity_id
_entity_poly.type
_entity_poly.pdbx_seq_one_letter_code
_entity_poly.pdbx_strand_id
1 'polypeptide(L)'
;MAIPQSAPIEGAQVLQPLVPTWVFITLFFILFVFIWHRISHILRQRMMTASKSAGQKINVLRVSLAVILGVAIFFTYTESFTALGVSAGIIGAILGWALQKPIEGMAAFFLIVTRKPFRVGDRVEQVLQKFKIEQSFDPFCRLKFAPSGIDIFTRYQTSARSPAAISSEITKEIYKRVQKTKDVKIAYPVTEVHLKRR
;
A
#
# COMPACT_ATOMS: atom_id res chain seq x y z
N MET A 1 4.36 10.20 93.06
CA MET A 1 4.82 11.19 92.04
C MET A 1 5.95 10.54 91.27
N ALA A 2 5.64 9.89 90.14
CA ALA A 2 6.60 9.21 89.28
C ALA A 2 6.45 9.79 87.88
N ILE A 3 7.53 10.38 87.37
CA ILE A 3 7.63 11.00 86.06
C ILE A 3 7.67 9.87 85.02
N PRO A 4 6.84 9.89 83.95
CA PRO A 4 6.95 8.89 82.89
C PRO A 4 8.23 9.13 82.07
N GLN A 5 9.02 8.08 81.91
CA GLN A 5 10.20 8.05 81.06
C GLN A 5 9.81 8.29 79.60
N SER A 6 10.54 9.18 78.94
CA SER A 6 10.40 9.59 77.55
C SER A 6 10.51 8.41 76.58
N ALA A 7 9.51 8.28 75.70
CA ALA A 7 9.46 7.30 74.63
C ALA A 7 10.71 7.36 73.71
N PRO A 8 11.22 6.20 73.25
CA PRO A 8 12.33 6.17 72.30
C PRO A 8 11.89 6.76 70.95
N ILE A 9 12.78 7.54 70.35
CA ILE A 9 12.57 8.32 69.15
C ILE A 9 12.45 7.37 67.94
N GLU A 10 11.23 6.91 67.62
CA GLU A 10 10.92 6.10 66.43
C GLU A 10 11.07 6.89 65.11
N GLY A 11 11.30 8.21 65.18
CA GLY A 11 11.37 9.10 64.01
C GLY A 11 12.59 8.95 63.11
N ALA A 12 13.66 8.25 63.54
CA ALA A 12 14.90 8.14 62.76
C ALA A 12 14.95 6.92 61.82
N GLN A 13 14.12 5.89 62.01
CA GLN A 13 14.15 4.67 61.19
C GLN A 13 13.29 4.75 59.92
N VAL A 14 12.32 5.67 59.85
CA VAL A 14 11.36 5.76 58.73
C VAL A 14 11.95 6.48 57.51
N LEU A 15 13.08 7.18 57.65
CA LEU A 15 13.73 7.91 56.54
C LEU A 15 14.75 7.07 55.75
N GLN A 16 15.11 5.86 56.21
CA GLN A 16 16.08 4.98 55.53
C GLN A 16 15.55 4.10 54.37
N PRO A 17 14.26 3.71 54.26
CA PRO A 17 13.80 2.86 53.15
C PRO A 17 13.50 3.61 51.85
N LEU A 18 13.40 4.96 51.89
CA LEU A 18 13.04 5.76 50.71
C LEU A 18 14.26 6.20 49.89
N VAL A 19 15.37 6.56 50.54
CA VAL A 19 16.58 7.07 49.86
C VAL A 19 17.25 6.04 48.91
N PRO A 20 17.36 4.73 49.24
CA PRO A 20 18.13 3.81 48.39
C PRO A 20 17.48 3.54 47.03
N THR A 21 16.15 3.48 46.93
CA THR A 21 15.45 3.22 45.66
C THR A 21 15.67 4.33 44.64
N TRP A 22 15.59 5.60 45.04
CA TRP A 22 15.89 6.73 44.15
C TRP A 22 17.36 6.75 43.70
N VAL A 23 18.29 6.31 44.54
CA VAL A 23 19.71 6.18 44.18
C VAL A 23 19.92 5.07 43.14
N PHE A 24 19.28 3.90 43.30
CA PHE A 24 19.36 2.84 42.30
C PHE A 24 18.69 3.24 40.97
N ILE A 25 17.57 3.97 41.02
CA ILE A 25 16.88 4.49 39.83
C ILE A 25 17.75 5.51 39.08
N THR A 26 18.39 6.44 39.80
CA THR A 26 19.28 7.44 39.19
C THR A 26 20.56 6.83 38.63
N LEU A 27 21.12 5.82 39.30
CA LEU A 27 22.30 5.09 38.83
C LEU A 27 21.97 4.22 37.60
N PHE A 28 20.81 3.55 37.60
CA PHE A 28 20.30 2.84 36.43
C PHE A 28 20.03 3.80 35.26
N PHE A 29 19.48 4.99 35.53
CA PHE A 29 19.25 6.04 34.54
C PHE A 29 20.56 6.52 33.88
N ILE A 30 21.60 6.76 34.68
CA ILE A 30 22.92 7.16 34.18
C ILE A 30 23.55 6.05 33.32
N LEU A 31 23.49 4.81 33.78
CA LEU A 31 23.95 3.63 33.02
C LEU A 31 23.19 3.48 31.71
N PHE A 32 21.88 3.67 31.72
CA PHE A 32 21.02 3.53 30.55
C PHE A 32 21.29 4.62 29.51
N VAL A 33 21.41 5.89 29.93
CA VAL A 33 21.81 7.02 29.06
C VAL A 33 23.20 6.78 28.48
N PHE A 34 24.13 6.24 29.27
CA PHE A 34 25.47 5.92 28.83
C PHE A 34 25.48 4.80 27.78
N ILE A 35 24.74 3.71 28.01
CA ILE A 35 24.57 2.60 27.06
C ILE A 35 23.93 3.10 25.76
N TRP A 36 22.88 3.92 25.86
CA TRP A 36 22.21 4.56 24.74
C TRP A 36 23.18 5.43 23.91
N HIS A 37 24.00 6.23 24.58
CA HIS A 37 25.01 7.06 23.92
C HIS A 37 26.07 6.22 23.18
N ARG A 38 26.56 5.14 23.81
CA ARG A 38 27.55 4.23 23.21
C ARG A 38 27.01 3.48 22.00
N ILE A 39 25.79 2.96 22.06
CA ILE A 39 25.11 2.31 20.92
C ILE A 39 24.91 3.30 19.76
N SER A 40 24.43 4.51 20.06
CA SER A 40 24.21 5.53 19.03
C SER A 40 25.49 5.92 18.29
N HIS A 41 26.62 5.89 19.00
CA HIS A 41 27.94 6.19 18.47
C HIS A 41 28.49 5.04 17.60
N ILE A 42 28.40 3.79 18.07
CA ILE A 42 28.91 2.60 17.36
C ILE A 42 28.15 2.36 16.05
N LEU A 43 26.82 2.56 16.02
CA LEU A 43 26.04 2.41 14.79
C LEU A 43 26.36 3.49 13.76
N ARG A 44 26.73 4.70 14.19
CA ARG A 44 27.12 5.79 13.28
C ARG A 44 28.44 5.50 12.57
N GLN A 45 29.34 4.76 13.21
CA GLN A 45 30.67 4.45 12.68
C GLN A 45 30.71 3.30 11.67
N ARG A 46 29.75 2.37 11.69
CA ARG A 46 29.74 1.23 10.75
C ARG A 46 29.10 1.51 9.38
N MET A 47 28.58 2.71 9.14
CA MET A 47 27.71 2.99 7.97
C MET A 47 28.16 4.17 7.09
N MET A 48 29.41 4.63 7.17
CA MET A 48 29.97 5.57 6.19
C MET A 48 30.23 4.92 4.80
N THR A 49 30.08 3.60 4.68
CA THR A 49 30.37 2.84 3.44
C THR A 49 29.13 2.34 2.69
N ALA A 50 27.91 2.51 3.23
CA ALA A 50 26.70 1.92 2.65
C ALA A 50 25.53 2.90 2.56
N SER A 51 25.61 3.83 1.61
CA SER A 51 24.50 4.54 0.95
C SER A 51 23.61 5.49 1.79
N LYS A 52 23.22 6.62 1.17
CA LYS A 52 22.42 7.73 1.73
C LYS A 52 21.07 7.30 2.34
N SER A 53 20.54 6.13 1.97
CA SER A 53 19.29 5.57 2.51
C SER A 53 19.45 4.95 3.92
N ALA A 54 20.66 4.53 4.30
CA ALA A 54 20.91 3.94 5.63
C ALA A 54 20.82 5.00 6.74
N GLY A 55 21.26 6.24 6.47
CA GLY A 55 21.19 7.35 7.44
C GLY A 55 19.77 7.66 7.93
N GLN A 56 18.80 7.62 7.01
CA GLN A 56 17.40 7.92 7.32
C GLN A 56 16.74 6.79 8.12
N LYS A 57 17.05 5.53 7.79
CA LYS A 57 16.59 4.35 8.54
C LYS A 57 17.12 4.32 9.97
N ILE A 58 18.37 4.74 10.19
CA ILE A 58 18.95 4.85 11.54
C ILE A 58 18.25 5.95 12.34
N ASN A 59 17.89 7.07 11.71
CA ASN A 59 17.23 8.15 12.43
C ASN A 59 15.80 7.76 12.84
N VAL A 60 15.08 7.03 11.98
CA VAL A 60 13.78 6.44 12.34
C VAL A 60 13.91 5.44 13.50
N LEU A 61 14.95 4.60 13.48
CA LEU A 61 15.22 3.65 14.57
C LEU A 61 15.63 4.34 15.88
N ARG A 62 16.38 5.46 15.81
CA ARG A 62 16.74 6.27 16.99
C ARG A 62 15.51 6.95 17.60
N VAL A 63 14.66 7.56 16.76
CA VAL A 63 13.46 8.25 17.22
C VAL A 63 12.46 7.25 17.82
N SER A 64 12.24 6.10 17.19
CA SER A 64 11.31 5.10 17.73
C SER A 64 11.79 4.54 19.08
N LEU A 65 13.08 4.26 19.23
CA LEU A 65 13.62 3.69 20.46
C LEU A 65 13.77 4.76 21.58
N ALA A 66 13.98 6.03 21.23
CA ALA A 66 13.89 7.16 22.16
C ALA A 66 12.46 7.41 22.66
N VAL A 67 11.45 7.27 21.79
CA VAL A 67 10.02 7.38 22.16
C VAL A 67 9.63 6.24 23.11
N ILE A 68 10.04 5.00 22.82
CA ILE A 68 9.80 3.84 23.71
C ILE A 68 10.45 4.05 25.08
N LEU A 69 11.66 4.61 25.11
CA LEU A 69 12.35 4.90 26.36
C LEU A 69 11.69 6.04 27.15
N GLY A 70 11.29 7.12 26.47
CA GLY A 70 10.58 8.23 27.11
C GLY A 70 9.26 7.77 27.74
N VAL A 71 8.56 6.85 27.07
CA VAL A 71 7.37 6.19 27.60
C VAL A 71 7.73 5.33 28.82
N ALA A 72 8.79 4.53 28.78
CA ALA A 72 9.25 3.72 29.92
C ALA A 72 9.67 4.56 31.15
N ILE A 73 10.26 5.73 30.92
CA ILE A 73 10.61 6.68 31.99
C ILE A 73 9.34 7.28 32.61
N PHE A 74 8.34 7.64 31.81
CA PHE A 74 7.04 8.11 32.32
C PHE A 74 6.38 7.05 33.23
N PHE A 75 6.55 5.77 32.90
CA PHE A 75 6.07 4.66 33.73
C PHE A 75 6.76 4.56 35.10
N THR A 76 8.04 4.95 35.23
CA THR A 76 8.74 4.89 36.53
C THR A 76 8.32 5.98 37.53
N TYR A 77 7.72 7.07 37.06
CA TYR A 77 7.27 8.18 37.92
C TYR A 77 5.85 8.03 38.45
N THR A 78 5.08 7.09 37.91
CA THR A 78 3.67 6.94 38.31
C THR A 78 3.55 5.84 39.36
N GLU A 79 3.41 6.20 40.64
CA GLU A 79 3.32 5.23 41.74
C GLU A 79 1.96 4.48 41.82
N SER A 80 0.97 4.93 41.06
CA SER A 80 -0.38 4.36 41.06
C SER A 80 -0.64 3.44 39.86
N PHE A 81 -0.69 2.13 40.11
CA PHE A 81 -1.03 1.11 39.11
C PHE A 81 -2.42 1.31 38.46
N THR A 82 -3.40 1.85 39.21
CA THR A 82 -4.77 2.05 38.70
C THR A 82 -4.86 3.17 37.67
N ALA A 83 -4.23 4.33 37.93
CA ALA A 83 -4.22 5.44 36.96
C ALA A 83 -3.43 5.10 35.69
N LEU A 84 -2.39 4.28 35.82
CA LEU A 84 -1.65 3.70 34.70
C LEU A 84 -2.53 2.79 33.84
N GLY A 85 -3.33 1.92 34.47
CA GLY A 85 -4.25 1.04 33.74
C GLY A 85 -5.27 1.82 32.91
N VAL A 86 -5.86 2.88 33.47
CA VAL A 86 -6.85 3.72 32.77
C VAL A 86 -6.21 4.48 31.60
N SER A 87 -5.06 5.12 31.83
CA SER A 87 -4.35 5.87 30.78
C SER A 87 -3.82 4.97 29.66
N ALA A 88 -3.22 3.83 30.00
CA ALA A 88 -2.78 2.83 29.03
C ALA A 88 -3.95 2.27 28.22
N GLY A 89 -5.13 2.09 28.84
CA GLY A 89 -6.35 1.67 28.15
C GLY A 89 -6.81 2.67 27.07
N ILE A 90 -6.85 3.97 27.41
CA ILE A 90 -7.24 5.03 26.46
C ILE A 90 -6.22 5.16 25.32
N ILE A 91 -4.93 5.19 25.64
CA ILE A 91 -3.86 5.29 24.64
C ILE A 91 -3.84 4.05 23.75
N GLY A 92 -4.03 2.86 24.33
CA GLY A 92 -4.14 1.60 23.61
C GLY A 92 -5.33 1.58 22.65
N ALA A 93 -6.49 2.11 23.06
CA ALA A 93 -7.66 2.23 22.19
C ALA A 93 -7.41 3.18 21.02
N ILE A 94 -6.81 4.35 21.26
CA ILE A 94 -6.47 5.33 20.22
C ILE A 94 -5.46 4.74 19.23
N LEU A 95 -4.39 4.11 19.73
CA LEU A 95 -3.37 3.47 18.91
C LEU A 95 -3.94 2.30 18.11
N GLY A 96 -4.78 1.46 18.74
CA GLY A 96 -5.46 0.35 18.08
C GLY A 96 -6.35 0.82 16.94
N TRP A 97 -7.10 1.91 17.14
CA TRP A 97 -7.94 2.51 16.11
C TRP A 97 -7.10 3.11 14.97
N ALA A 98 -5.99 3.77 15.29
CA ALA A 98 -5.08 4.33 14.28
C ALA A 98 -4.37 3.25 13.43
N LEU A 99 -4.04 2.09 14.02
CA LEU A 99 -3.35 1.00 13.34
C LEU A 99 -4.26 0.07 12.54
N GLN A 100 -5.59 0.24 12.64
CA GLN A 100 -6.55 -0.63 11.96
C GLN A 100 -6.28 -0.70 10.44
N LYS A 101 -6.13 0.45 9.77
CA LYS A 101 -5.95 0.50 8.30
C LYS A 101 -4.63 -0.12 7.82
N PRO A 102 -3.48 0.15 8.46
CA PRO A 102 -2.23 -0.56 8.13
C PRO A 102 -2.33 -2.08 8.27
N ILE A 103 -2.91 -2.58 9.37
CA ILE A 103 -3.00 -4.02 9.64
C ILE A 103 -3.96 -4.71 8.66
N GLU A 104 -5.10 -4.09 8.35
CA GLU A 104 -6.03 -4.56 7.31
C GLU A 104 -5.33 -4.70 5.95
N GLY A 105 -4.47 -3.76 5.58
CA GLY A 105 -3.68 -3.82 4.35
C GLY A 105 -2.70 -5.00 4.30
N MET A 106 -1.99 -5.25 5.40
CA MET A 106 -1.10 -6.41 5.52
C MET A 106 -1.88 -7.73 5.45
N ALA A 107 -3.03 -7.82 6.10
CA ALA A 107 -3.90 -9.00 6.04
C ALA A 107 -4.43 -9.24 4.63
N ALA A 108 -4.87 -8.19 3.93
CA ALA A 108 -5.33 -8.27 2.54
C ALA A 108 -4.21 -8.74 1.60
N PHE A 109 -3.00 -8.20 1.75
CA PHE A 109 -1.83 -8.65 1.00
C PHE A 109 -1.56 -10.13 1.21
N PHE A 110 -1.54 -10.57 2.47
CA PHE A 110 -1.30 -11.97 2.81
C PHE A 110 -2.36 -12.89 2.21
N LEU A 111 -3.64 -12.49 2.28
CA LEU A 111 -4.76 -13.21 1.67
C LEU A 111 -4.60 -13.31 0.15
N ILE A 112 -4.21 -12.23 -0.52
CA ILE A 112 -3.97 -12.23 -1.97
C ILE A 112 -2.85 -13.21 -2.34
N VAL A 113 -1.74 -13.21 -1.58
CA VAL A 113 -0.59 -14.07 -1.87
C VAL A 113 -0.90 -15.55 -1.65
N THR A 114 -1.56 -15.89 -0.54
CA THR A 114 -1.81 -17.29 -0.16
C THR A 114 -3.00 -17.90 -0.88
N ARG A 115 -4.14 -17.19 -0.92
CA ARG A 115 -5.40 -17.71 -1.47
C ARG A 115 -5.55 -17.43 -2.97
N LYS A 116 -4.74 -16.55 -3.55
CA LYS A 116 -4.81 -16.10 -4.96
C LYS A 116 -6.27 -16.00 -5.47
N PRO A 117 -7.14 -15.20 -4.82
CA PRO A 117 -8.58 -15.17 -5.12
C PRO A 117 -8.90 -14.68 -6.54
N PHE A 118 -7.94 -14.05 -7.23
CA PHE A 118 -8.09 -13.57 -8.60
C PHE A 118 -6.83 -13.88 -9.40
N ARG A 119 -7.00 -14.40 -10.63
CA ARG A 119 -5.92 -14.59 -11.62
C ARG A 119 -5.93 -13.44 -12.62
N VAL A 120 -4.76 -13.13 -13.19
CA VAL A 120 -4.64 -12.13 -14.28
C VAL A 120 -5.40 -12.66 -15.50
N GLY A 121 -6.58 -12.09 -15.78
CA GLY A 121 -7.50 -12.52 -16.86
C GLY A 121 -8.93 -12.81 -16.42
N ASP A 122 -9.15 -13.03 -15.12
CA ASP A 122 -10.44 -13.45 -14.53
C ASP A 122 -11.56 -12.39 -14.70
N ARG A 123 -11.20 -11.11 -14.83
CA ARG A 123 -12.17 -10.03 -15.09
C ARG A 123 -12.87 -10.17 -16.44
N VAL A 124 -12.19 -10.73 -17.44
CA VAL A 124 -12.78 -10.98 -18.76
C VAL A 124 -13.71 -12.18 -18.68
N GLU A 125 -13.29 -13.25 -17.99
CA GLU A 125 -14.06 -14.48 -17.85
C GLU A 125 -15.33 -14.29 -17.01
N GLN A 126 -15.27 -13.59 -15.88
CA GLN A 126 -16.45 -13.32 -15.04
C GLN A 126 -17.48 -12.42 -15.73
N VAL A 127 -17.02 -11.42 -16.51
CA VAL A 127 -17.90 -10.59 -17.32
C VAL A 127 -18.53 -11.41 -18.44
N LEU A 128 -17.75 -12.24 -19.14
CA LEU A 128 -18.27 -13.12 -20.21
C LEU A 128 -19.24 -14.19 -19.68
N GLN A 129 -18.98 -14.74 -18.48
CA GLN A 129 -19.85 -15.70 -17.82
C GLN A 129 -21.18 -15.07 -17.39
N LYS A 130 -21.16 -13.81 -16.93
CA LYS A 130 -22.38 -13.03 -16.64
C LYS A 130 -23.26 -12.83 -17.88
N PHE A 131 -22.67 -12.81 -19.07
CA PHE A 131 -23.41 -12.64 -20.33
C PHE A 131 -23.77 -13.96 -21.04
N LYS A 132 -23.38 -15.13 -20.50
CA LYS A 132 -23.73 -16.46 -21.03
C LYS A 132 -23.69 -16.50 -22.57
N ILE A 133 -22.64 -15.95 -23.18
CA ILE A 133 -22.51 -15.87 -24.63
C ILE A 133 -22.06 -17.24 -25.10
N GLU A 134 -23.00 -18.06 -25.57
CA GLU A 134 -22.68 -19.22 -26.39
C GLU A 134 -21.80 -18.77 -27.55
N GLN A 135 -20.61 -19.36 -27.67
CA GLN A 135 -19.66 -19.09 -28.73
C GLN A 135 -20.22 -19.60 -30.06
N SER A 136 -21.11 -18.82 -30.66
CA SER A 136 -21.49 -18.91 -32.05
C SER A 136 -21.84 -17.50 -32.52
N PHE A 137 -20.83 -16.63 -32.57
CA PHE A 137 -21.02 -15.28 -33.07
C PHE A 137 -20.70 -15.25 -34.55
N ASP A 138 -21.74 -15.27 -35.38
CA ASP A 138 -21.60 -15.02 -36.82
C ASP A 138 -21.01 -13.62 -37.04
N PRO A 139 -20.04 -13.46 -37.95
CA PRO A 139 -19.48 -12.16 -38.28
C PRO A 139 -20.58 -11.23 -38.80
N PHE A 140 -20.80 -10.12 -38.10
CA PHE A 140 -21.83 -9.15 -38.45
C PHE A 140 -21.27 -8.14 -39.45
N CYS A 141 -21.88 -8.04 -40.63
CA CYS A 141 -21.51 -7.06 -41.65
C CYS A 141 -22.65 -6.05 -41.85
N ARG A 142 -22.33 -4.75 -41.81
CA ARG A 142 -23.27 -3.66 -42.10
C ARG A 142 -22.72 -2.75 -43.18
N LEU A 143 -23.59 -2.36 -44.11
CA LEU A 143 -23.30 -1.40 -45.17
C LEU A 143 -23.87 -0.02 -44.82
N LYS A 144 -23.14 1.05 -45.16
CA LYS A 144 -23.62 2.44 -45.10
C LYS A 144 -23.28 3.15 -46.40
N PHE A 145 -24.19 3.99 -46.89
CA PHE A 145 -23.91 4.84 -48.04
C PHE A 145 -22.98 6.00 -47.66
N ALA A 146 -21.96 6.24 -48.46
CA ALA A 146 -21.01 7.34 -48.34
C ALA A 146 -21.08 8.21 -49.62
N PRO A 147 -20.62 9.48 -49.58
CA PRO A 147 -20.77 10.41 -50.72
C PRO A 147 -20.20 9.91 -52.05
N SER A 148 -19.13 9.11 -52.02
CA SER A 148 -18.48 8.56 -53.21
C SER A 148 -18.44 7.02 -53.26
N GLY A 149 -19.17 6.33 -52.38
CA GLY A 149 -19.11 4.87 -52.27
C GLY A 149 -20.01 4.25 -51.20
N ILE A 150 -19.66 3.03 -50.78
CA ILE A 150 -20.36 2.29 -49.72
C ILE A 150 -19.32 1.86 -48.67
N ASP A 151 -19.54 2.24 -47.42
CA ASP A 151 -18.74 1.81 -46.28
C ASP A 151 -19.22 0.46 -45.78
N ILE A 152 -18.27 -0.47 -45.60
CA ILE A 152 -18.51 -1.83 -45.10
C ILE A 152 -17.93 -1.95 -43.68
N PHE A 153 -18.80 -2.18 -42.70
CA PHE A 153 -18.42 -2.40 -41.31
C PHE A 153 -18.55 -3.87 -40.96
N THR A 154 -17.41 -4.55 -40.78
CA THR A 154 -17.37 -5.95 -40.35
C THR A 154 -16.96 -6.04 -38.88
N ARG A 155 -17.80 -6.63 -38.05
CA ARG A 155 -17.51 -6.92 -36.65
C ARG A 155 -17.25 -8.41 -36.48
N TYR A 156 -16.09 -8.74 -35.93
CA TYR A 156 -15.64 -10.10 -35.67
C TYR A 156 -15.04 -10.20 -34.28
N GLN A 157 -15.12 -11.39 -33.67
CA GLN A 157 -14.51 -11.66 -32.38
C GLN A 157 -13.11 -12.24 -32.58
N THR A 158 -12.16 -11.83 -31.75
CA THR A 158 -10.77 -12.27 -31.82
C THR A 158 -10.20 -12.49 -30.43
N SER A 159 -9.18 -13.34 -30.31
CA SER A 159 -8.43 -13.51 -29.07
C SER A 159 -7.70 -12.21 -28.72
N ALA A 160 -7.75 -11.82 -27.44
CA ALA A 160 -7.08 -10.61 -26.94
C ALA A 160 -5.55 -10.62 -27.16
N ARG A 161 -4.99 -11.79 -27.48
CA ARG A 161 -3.55 -11.98 -27.69
C ARG A 161 -3.04 -11.40 -29.01
N SER A 162 -3.87 -11.26 -30.04
CA SER A 162 -3.42 -10.87 -31.39
C SER A 162 -4.46 -10.15 -32.28
N PRO A 163 -5.16 -9.11 -31.78
CA PRO A 163 -6.16 -8.39 -32.58
C PRO A 163 -5.58 -7.73 -33.84
N ALA A 164 -4.36 -7.17 -33.76
CA ALA A 164 -3.72 -6.50 -34.89
C ALA A 164 -3.35 -7.46 -36.03
N ALA A 165 -2.80 -8.63 -35.71
CA ALA A 165 -2.42 -9.63 -36.70
C ALA A 165 -3.66 -10.17 -37.44
N ILE A 166 -4.72 -10.49 -36.69
CA ILE A 166 -5.98 -11.01 -37.25
C ILE A 166 -6.68 -9.94 -38.10
N SER A 167 -6.71 -8.67 -37.66
CA SER A 167 -7.25 -7.57 -38.47
C SER A 167 -6.50 -7.39 -39.78
N SER A 168 -5.16 -7.49 -39.74
CA SER A 168 -4.33 -7.38 -40.94
C SER A 168 -4.62 -8.52 -41.91
N GLU A 169 -4.70 -9.75 -41.41
CA GLU A 169 -4.97 -10.94 -42.23
C GLU A 169 -6.36 -10.87 -42.89
N ILE A 170 -7.39 -10.49 -42.12
CA ILE A 170 -8.76 -10.32 -42.64
C ILE A 170 -8.79 -9.21 -43.69
N THR A 171 -8.17 -8.06 -43.43
CA THR A 171 -8.14 -6.93 -44.37
C THR A 171 -7.44 -7.33 -45.67
N LYS A 172 -6.33 -8.07 -45.58
CA LYS A 172 -5.58 -8.56 -46.73
C LYS A 172 -6.40 -9.53 -47.57
N GLU A 173 -7.12 -10.45 -46.94
CA GLU A 173 -8.01 -11.38 -47.65
C GLU A 173 -9.19 -10.67 -48.31
N ILE A 174 -9.81 -9.70 -47.63
CA ILE A 174 -10.88 -8.88 -48.22
C ILE A 174 -10.32 -8.10 -49.42
N TYR A 175 -9.17 -7.44 -49.28
CA TYR A 175 -8.54 -6.67 -50.34
C TYR A 175 -8.24 -7.53 -51.57
N LYS A 176 -7.65 -8.73 -51.39
CA LYS A 176 -7.39 -9.67 -52.48
C LYS A 176 -8.67 -10.11 -53.18
N ARG A 177 -9.74 -10.36 -52.43
CA ARG A 177 -11.04 -10.76 -53.00
C ARG A 177 -11.67 -9.63 -53.80
N VAL A 178 -11.63 -8.40 -53.29
CA VAL A 178 -12.13 -7.22 -54.01
C VAL A 178 -11.35 -6.99 -55.29
N GLN A 179 -10.02 -7.09 -55.27
CA GLN A 179 -9.20 -6.94 -56.49
C GLN A 179 -9.48 -8.00 -57.58
N LYS A 180 -9.86 -9.22 -57.20
CA LYS A 180 -10.15 -10.29 -58.16
C LYS A 180 -11.47 -10.05 -58.92
N THR A 181 -12.40 -9.34 -58.31
CA THR A 181 -13.71 -9.04 -58.89
C THR A 181 -13.61 -7.85 -59.83
N LYS A 182 -14.03 -8.00 -61.08
CA LYS A 182 -13.96 -6.92 -62.08
C LYS A 182 -14.99 -5.80 -61.86
N ASP A 183 -16.09 -6.13 -61.18
CA ASP A 183 -17.26 -5.25 -61.03
C ASP A 183 -17.18 -4.33 -59.81
N VAL A 184 -16.25 -4.56 -58.89
CA VAL A 184 -16.14 -3.82 -57.63
C VAL A 184 -14.76 -3.18 -57.54
N LYS A 185 -14.74 -1.86 -57.28
CA LYS A 185 -13.51 -1.09 -57.10
C LYS A 185 -13.53 -0.41 -55.74
N ILE A 186 -12.35 -0.18 -55.17
CA ILE A 186 -12.22 0.60 -53.93
C ILE A 186 -12.56 2.05 -54.25
N ALA A 187 -13.48 2.62 -53.48
CA ALA A 187 -13.93 3.99 -53.66
C ALA A 187 -12.82 4.97 -53.23
N TYR A 188 -12.56 5.94 -54.09
CA TYR A 188 -11.78 7.13 -53.77
C TYR A 188 -12.74 8.32 -53.72
N PRO A 189 -12.41 9.42 -53.04
CA PRO A 189 -13.26 10.61 -53.02
C PRO A 189 -13.39 11.17 -54.45
N VAL A 190 -14.60 11.14 -54.99
CA VAL A 190 -14.91 11.70 -56.31
C VAL A 190 -15.48 13.09 -56.14
N THR A 191 -15.05 14.03 -56.98
CA THR A 191 -15.60 15.40 -57.05
C THR A 191 -15.97 15.69 -58.49
N GLU A 192 -17.23 16.04 -58.72
CA GLU A 192 -17.70 16.50 -60.02
C GLU A 192 -17.55 18.04 -60.09
N VAL A 193 -16.84 18.52 -61.11
CA VAL A 193 -16.59 19.96 -61.29
C VAL A 193 -17.32 20.43 -62.54
N HIS A 194 -18.34 21.26 -62.34
CA HIS A 194 -19.06 21.90 -63.44
C HIS A 194 -18.36 23.21 -63.82
N LEU A 195 -17.67 23.23 -64.96
CA LEU A 195 -17.04 24.44 -65.49
C LEU A 195 -18.02 25.19 -66.40
N LYS A 196 -18.38 26.41 -66.02
CA LYS A 196 -19.18 27.31 -66.84
C LYS A 196 -18.29 28.01 -67.88
N ARG A 197 -18.51 27.75 -69.16
CA ARG A 197 -17.81 28.40 -70.27
C ARG A 197 -18.28 29.87 -70.37
N ARG A 198 -17.34 30.82 -70.35
CA ARG A 198 -17.58 32.25 -70.61
C ARG A 198 -17.69 32.51 -72.11
#